data_AF-A0A351J1R2-F1
#
_entry.id   AF-A0A351J1R2-F1
#
_cell.length_a   1.000
_cell.length_b   1.000
_cell.length_c   1.000
_cell.angle_alpha   90.00
_cell.angle_beta   90.00
_cell.angle_gamma   90.00
#
_symmetry.space_group_name_H-M   'P 1'
#
loop_
_entity.id
_entity.type
_entity.pdbx_description
1 polymer ?
#
loop_
_entity_poly.entity_id
_entity_poly.type
_entity_poly.pdbx_seq_one_letter_code
_entity_poly.pdbx_strand_id
1 'polypeptide(L)'
;ADTGTQFSLYGQIVIITLIQIGGLGFITFMTLFSIFIKRKISLSERKLIMQSTGTLQIGGTVKLVRRIALGTLLFEGCGALILAIRFS
;
A
#
# COMPACT_ATOMS: atom_id res chain seq x y z
N ALA A 1 -8.62 -26.26 -2.50
CA ALA A 1 -9.24 -25.84 -1.23
C ALA A 1 -9.40 -24.33 -1.32
N ASP A 2 -10.65 -23.86 -1.29
CA ASP A 2 -10.98 -22.45 -1.58
C ASP A 2 -10.80 -21.57 -0.35
N THR A 3 -10.03 -20.49 -0.51
CA THR A 3 -9.86 -19.44 0.51
C THR A 3 -11.19 -18.78 0.86
N GLY A 4 -12.13 -18.71 -0.10
CA GLY A 4 -13.47 -18.17 0.08
C GLY A 4 -14.34 -18.95 1.07
N THR A 5 -14.11 -20.25 1.24
CA THR A 5 -14.91 -21.12 2.13
C THR A 5 -14.16 -21.56 3.39
N GLN A 6 -12.82 -21.49 3.38
CA GLN A 6 -12.00 -21.91 4.53
C GLN A 6 -11.80 -20.82 5.58
N PHE A 7 -11.80 -19.55 5.18
CA PHE A 7 -11.58 -18.44 6.10
C PHE A 7 -12.88 -17.71 6.37
N SER A 8 -13.09 -17.35 7.65
CA SER A 8 -14.17 -16.44 8.03
C SER A 8 -13.99 -15.09 7.34
N LEU A 9 -15.05 -14.30 7.28
CA LEU A 9 -15.02 -12.94 6.69
C LEU A 9 -13.91 -12.08 7.32
N TYR A 10 -13.64 -12.27 8.62
CA TYR A 10 -12.49 -11.68 9.31
C TYR A 10 -11.15 -12.14 8.72
N GLY A 11 -10.95 -13.44 8.52
CA GLY A 11 -9.72 -13.99 7.93
C GLY A 11 -9.47 -13.49 6.51
N GLN A 12 -10.54 -13.36 5.71
CA GLN A 12 -10.44 -12.80 4.35
C GLN A 12 -9.97 -11.34 4.36
N ILE A 13 -10.49 -10.50 5.27
CA ILE A 13 -10.04 -9.11 5.42
C ILE A 13 -8.56 -9.05 5.81
N VAL A 14 -8.11 -9.91 6.72
CA VAL A 14 -6.70 -9.99 7.14
C VAL A 14 -5.79 -10.36 5.97
N ILE A 15 -6.21 -11.35 5.16
CA ILE A 15 -5.45 -11.78 3.97
C ILE A 15 -5.35 -10.65 2.95
N ILE A 16 -6.45 -9.98 2.62
CA ILE A 16 -6.46 -8.85 1.67
C ILE A 16 -5.54 -7.73 2.17
N THR A 17 -5.58 -7.43 3.47
CA THR A 17 -4.71 -6.41 4.07
C THR A 17 -3.24 -6.80 3.98
N LEU A 18 -2.90 -8.07 4.24
CA LEU A 18 -1.53 -8.57 4.10
C LEU A 18 -1.04 -8.52 2.66
N ILE A 19 -1.89 -8.86 1.69
CA ILE A 19 -1.57 -8.75 0.26
C ILE A 19 -1.25 -7.29 -0.09
N GLN A 20 -2.08 -6.34 0.35
CA GLN A 20 -1.86 -4.92 0.11
C GLN A 20 -0.55 -4.40 0.71
N ILE A 21 -0.23 -4.80 1.95
CA ILE A 21 1.03 -4.44 2.63
C ILE A 21 2.23 -5.04 1.89
N GLY A 22 2.11 -6.29 1.43
CA GLY A 22 3.13 -6.96 0.62
C GLY A 22 3.35 -6.28 -0.73
N GLY A 23 2.27 -5.88 -1.42
CA GLY A 23 2.31 -5.26 -2.74
C GLY A 23 2.88 -3.82 -2.74
N LEU A 24 2.56 -3.02 -1.70
CA LEU A 24 3.08 -1.66 -1.58
C LEU A 24 4.53 -1.61 -1.04
N GLY A 25 4.96 -2.66 -0.34
CA GLY A 25 6.23 -2.73 0.38
C GLY A 25 6.21 -2.00 1.73
N PHE A 26 7.05 -2.49 2.65
CA PHE A 26 7.05 -2.05 4.06
C PHE A 26 7.29 -0.54 4.24
N ILE A 27 8.20 0.06 3.47
CA ILE A 27 8.54 1.48 3.57
C ILE A 27 7.38 2.37 3.14
N THR A 28 6.70 2.02 2.05
CA THR A 28 5.50 2.72 1.56
C THR A 28 4.39 2.65 2.60
N PHE A 29 4.12 1.46 3.15
CA PHE A 29 3.10 1.28 4.19
C PHE A 29 3.39 2.10 5.46
N MET A 30 4.62 2.05 5.98
CA MET A 30 5.02 2.81 7.17
C MET A 30 4.91 4.33 6.96
N THR A 31 5.24 4.79 5.76
CA THR A 31 5.11 6.20 5.39
C THR A 31 3.64 6.62 5.35
N LEU A 32 2.77 5.83 4.71
CA LEU A 32 1.33 6.09 4.68
C LEU A 32 0.72 6.08 6.07
N PHE A 33 1.09 5.10 6.91
CA PHE A 33 0.63 5.00 8.29
C PHE A 33 1.04 6.22 9.12
N SER A 34 2.29 6.69 8.97
CA SER A 34 2.76 7.91 9.64
C SER A 34 2.00 9.16 9.19
N ILE A 35 1.66 9.27 7.90
CA ILE A 35 0.83 10.36 7.37
C ILE A 35 -0.60 10.27 7.92
N PHE A 36 -1.17 9.07 7.97
CA PHE A 36 -2.53 8.82 8.47
C PHE A 36 -2.69 9.28 9.91
N ILE A 37 -1.70 9.00 10.76
CA ILE A 37 -1.64 9.45 12.16
C ILE A 37 -1.23 10.93 12.30
N LYS A 38 -1.04 11.66 11.19
CA LYS A 38 -0.55 13.05 11.15
C LYS A 38 0.79 13.25 11.87
N ARG A 39 1.61 12.20 11.98
CA ARG A 39 2.95 12.29 12.57
C ARG A 39 3.88 13.02 11.63
N LYS A 40 4.72 13.89 12.18
CA LYS A 40 5.77 14.56 11.41
C LYS A 40 6.83 13.53 11.01
N ILE A 41 7.08 13.40 9.71
CA ILE A 41 8.15 12.55 9.17
C ILE A 41 9.49 13.28 9.30
N SER A 42 10.38 12.70 10.10
CA SER A 42 11.75 13.16 10.34
C SER A 42 12.63 13.11 9.09
N LEU A 43 13.76 13.81 9.10
CA LEU A 43 14.72 13.78 7.99
C LEU A 43 15.32 12.39 7.77
N SER A 44 15.56 11.63 8.84
CA SER A 44 16.08 10.26 8.78
C SER A 44 15.11 9.32 8.07
N GLU A 45 13.80 9.40 8.37
CA GLU A 45 12.78 8.62 7.66
C GLU A 45 12.69 9.02 6.19
N ARG A 46 12.75 10.32 5.87
CA ARG A 46 12.77 10.77 4.46
C ARG A 46 13.99 10.24 3.70
N LYS A 47 15.15 10.11 4.36
CA LYS A 47 16.37 9.54 3.77
C LYS A 47 16.19 8.04 3.46
N LEU A 48 15.54 7.30 4.34
CA LEU A 48 15.18 5.89 4.08
C LEU A 48 14.24 5.78 2.89
N ILE A 49 13.18 6.58 2.85
CA ILE A 49 12.24 6.59 1.71
C ILE A 49 12.99 6.92 0.41
N MET A 50 13.88 7.91 0.44
CA MET A 50 14.67 8.31 -0.72
C MET A 50 15.52 7.15 -1.25
N GLN A 51 16.20 6.41 -0.37
CA GLN A 51 16.97 5.22 -0.74
C GLN A 51 16.08 4.11 -1.30
N SER A 52 14.93 3.83 -0.67
CA SER A 52 14.02 2.78 -1.13
C SER A 52 13.33 3.11 -2.45
N THR A 53 13.09 4.38 -2.74
CA THR A 53 12.41 4.82 -3.97
C THR A 53 13.40 5.20 -5.09
N GLY A 54 14.72 5.15 -4.83
CA GLY A 54 15.75 5.49 -5.81
C GLY A 54 15.80 6.97 -6.21
N THR A 55 15.20 7.87 -5.43
CA THR A 55 15.13 9.31 -5.77
C THR A 55 16.39 10.05 -5.33
N LEU A 56 16.82 11.06 -6.09
CA LEU A 56 18.00 11.88 -5.76
C LEU A 56 17.71 13.06 -4.80
N GLN A 57 16.44 13.35 -4.53
CA GLN A 57 16.02 14.48 -3.71
C GLN A 57 15.14 14.04 -2.53
N ILE A 58 15.44 14.56 -1.34
CA ILE A 58 14.65 14.39 -0.11
C ILE A 58 13.34 15.21 -0.18
N GLY A 59 13.36 16.29 -0.97
CA GLY A 59 12.19 17.14 -1.21
C GLY A 59 11.14 16.39 -2.01
N GLY A 60 9.94 16.25 -1.45
CA GLY A 60 8.81 15.65 -2.17
C GLY A 60 8.77 14.12 -2.23
N THR A 61 9.73 13.40 -1.63
CA THR A 61 9.72 11.92 -1.59
C THR A 61 8.44 11.37 -0.95
N VAL A 62 7.93 12.03 0.08
CA VAL A 62 6.65 11.68 0.74
C VAL A 62 5.46 11.87 -0.22
N LYS A 63 5.47 12.90 -1.07
CA LYS A 63 4.43 13.09 -2.11
C LYS A 63 4.51 12.02 -3.19
N LEU A 64 5.72 11.55 -3.52
CA LEU A 64 5.91 10.46 -4.47
C LEU A 64 5.33 9.15 -3.94
N VAL A 65 5.66 8.77 -2.69
CA VAL A 65 5.09 7.58 -2.03
C VAL A 65 3.57 7.63 -2.02
N ARG A 66 2.97 8.78 -1.70
CA ARG A 66 1.51 8.94 -1.73
C ARG A 66 0.94 8.71 -3.13
N ARG A 67 1.60 9.20 -4.19
CA ARG A 67 1.16 8.98 -5.58
C ARG A 67 1.29 7.52 -6.00
N ILE A 68 2.39 6.86 -5.63
CA ILE A 68 2.58 5.42 -5.90
C ILE A 68 1.47 4.62 -5.22
N ALA A 69 1.26 4.85 -3.92
CA ALA A 69 0.22 4.16 -3.16
C ALA A 69 -1.18 4.34 -3.76
N LEU A 70 -1.55 5.58 -4.11
CA LEU A 70 -2.85 5.87 -4.72
C LEU A 70 -2.99 5.22 -6.11
N GLY A 71 -1.92 5.26 -6.91
CA GLY A 71 -1.90 4.63 -8.24
C GLY A 71 -2.05 3.11 -8.15
N THR A 72 -1.34 2.46 -7.24
CA THR A 72 -1.44 1.02 -7.01
C THR A 72 -2.86 0.63 -6.57
N LEU A 73 -3.42 1.34 -5.58
CA LEU A 73 -4.78 1.06 -5.07
C LEU A 73 -5.86 1.25 -6.14
N LEU A 74 -5.71 2.25 -7.01
CA LEU A 74 -6.62 2.47 -8.14
C LEU A 74 -6.50 1.34 -9.16
N PHE A 75 -5.28 0.93 -9.50
CA PHE A 75 -5.06 -0.12 -10.50
C PHE A 75 -5.52 -1.50 -10.01
N GLU A 76 -5.19 -1.85 -8.76
CA GLU A 76 -5.64 -3.07 -8.10
C GLU A 76 -7.16 -3.07 -7.90
N GLY A 77 -7.73 -1.95 -7.46
CA GLY A 77 -9.17 -1.81 -7.27
C GLY A 77 -9.95 -1.92 -8.58
N CYS A 78 -9.50 -1.27 -9.66
CA CYS A 78 -10.09 -1.41 -10.99
C CYS A 78 -9.99 -2.85 -11.49
N GLY A 79 -8.82 -3.48 -11.38
CA GLY A 79 -8.63 -4.88 -11.75
C GLY A 79 -9.57 -5.81 -10.97
N ALA A 80 -9.63 -5.65 -9.65
CA ALA A 80 -10.49 -6.42 -8.78
C ALA A 80 -11.98 -6.25 -9.12
N LEU A 81 -12.43 -5.02 -9.40
CA LEU A 81 -13.81 -4.73 -9.81
C LEU A 81 -14.16 -5.40 -11.14
N ILE A 82 -13.29 -5.28 -12.15
CA ILE A 82 -13.51 -5.89 -13.48
C ILE A 82 -13.59 -7.42 -13.35
N LEU A 83 -12.65 -8.02 -12.62
CA LEU A 83 -12.65 -9.46 -12.36
C LEU A 83 -13.87 -9.90 -11.55
N ALA A 84 -14.26 -9.13 -10.52
CA ALA A 84 -15.43 -9.42 -9.71
C ALA A 84 -16.72 -9.38 -10.54
N ILE A 85 -16.89 -8.41 -11.44
CA ILE A 85 -18.06 -8.35 -12.32
C ILE A 85 -18.05 -9.51 -13.32
N ARG A 86 -16.88 -9.89 -13.86
CA ARG A 86 -16.77 -10.97 -14.85
C ARG A 86 -17.02 -12.35 -14.26
N PHE A 87 -16.63 -12.57 -13.00
CA PHE A 87 -16.69 -13.86 -12.31
C PHE A 87 -17.77 -13.92 -11.20
N SER A 88 -18.57 -12.85 -11.04
CA SER A 88 -19.82 -12.88 -10.27
C SER A 88 -20.91 -13.64 -11.03
#